data_AF-A0A929NQP9-F1
#
_entry.id   AF-A0A929NQP9-F1
#
_cell.length_a   1.000
_cell.length_b   1.000
_cell.length_c   1.000
_cell.angle_alpha   90.00
_cell.angle_beta   90.00
_cell.angle_gamma   90.00
#
_symmetry.space_group_name_H-M   'P 1'
#
loop_
_entity.id
_entity.type
_entity.pdbx_description
1 polymer ?
#
loop_
_entity_poly.entity_id
_entity_poly.type
_entity_poly.pdbx_seq_one_letter_code
_entity_poly.pdbx_strand_id
1 'polypeptide(L)'
;PFVPSVEMGLMMMTVFGREGAIAAWLATIAGLSLAHAAGRYMPADRVHHWLDRHGLLSADSDPGESPMAGMLERLRLSKRKGYRIATFLLRHRYLLFAALINMPGNSVLGGGGGIALVSGFARLYRWPWFLLTVALASLPIPLMVFFGLIRVDEWLAALGG
;
A
#
# COMPACT_ATOMS: atom_id res chain seq x y z
N PRO A 1 -17.02 18.33 6.87
CA PRO A 1 -17.00 17.52 5.62
C PRO A 1 -15.63 16.86 5.43
N PHE A 2 -15.56 15.53 5.43
CA PHE A 2 -14.36 14.80 4.99
C PHE A 2 -14.28 14.97 3.47
N VAL A 3 -13.38 15.83 2.99
CA VAL A 3 -13.05 15.83 1.56
C VAL A 3 -12.21 14.57 1.32
N PRO A 4 -12.65 13.62 0.49
CA PRO A 4 -11.87 12.45 0.13
C PRO A 4 -10.48 12.89 -0.34
N SER A 5 -9.41 12.33 0.23
CA SER A 5 -8.02 12.69 -0.11
C SER A 5 -7.71 12.58 -1.61
N VAL A 6 -8.48 11.74 -2.32
CA VAL A 6 -8.43 11.59 -3.78
C VAL A 6 -8.92 12.85 -4.51
N GLU A 7 -9.98 13.50 -4.02
CA GLU A 7 -10.53 14.73 -4.62
C GLU A 7 -9.54 15.89 -4.51
N MET A 8 -8.87 16.03 -3.36
CA MET A 8 -7.82 17.05 -3.18
C MET A 8 -6.62 16.80 -4.10
N GLY A 9 -6.23 15.53 -4.28
CA GLY A 9 -5.18 15.16 -5.22
C GLY A 9 -5.56 15.49 -6.65
N LEU A 10 -6.81 15.19 -7.04
CA LEU A 10 -7.31 15.52 -8.36
C LEU A 10 -7.38 17.05 -8.57
N MET A 11 -7.85 17.81 -7.58
CA MET A 11 -7.84 19.29 -7.62
C MET A 11 -6.44 19.88 -7.78
N MET A 12 -5.43 19.32 -7.12
CA MET A 12 -4.04 19.74 -7.35
C MET A 12 -3.60 19.46 -8.80
N MET A 13 -4.00 18.33 -9.36
CA MET A 13 -3.75 18.00 -10.77
C MET A 13 -4.53 18.88 -11.74
N THR A 14 -5.73 19.37 -11.36
CA THR A 14 -6.55 20.25 -12.20
C THR A 14 -5.99 21.67 -12.20
N VAL A 15 -5.62 22.19 -11.03
CA VAL A 15 -5.15 23.57 -10.85
C VAL A 15 -3.75 23.77 -11.43
N PHE A 16 -2.86 22.80 -11.22
CA PHE A 16 -1.45 22.88 -11.66
C PHE A 16 -1.16 22.04 -12.92
N GLY A 17 -2.18 21.40 -13.50
CA GLY A 17 -2.08 20.60 -14.72
C GLY A 17 -1.00 19.52 -14.62
N ARG A 18 -0.12 19.51 -15.62
CA ARG A 18 0.99 18.54 -15.75
C ARG A 18 1.94 18.55 -14.55
N GLU A 19 2.29 19.73 -14.03
CA GLU A 19 3.19 19.82 -12.88
C GLU A 19 2.52 19.33 -11.60
N GLY A 20 1.21 19.59 -11.44
CA GLY A 20 0.40 19.03 -10.36
C GLY A 20 0.37 17.51 -10.37
N ALA A 21 0.23 16.90 -11.55
CA ALA A 21 0.28 15.44 -11.72
C ALA A 21 1.62 14.83 -11.30
N ILE A 22 2.74 15.45 -11.70
CA ILE A 22 4.07 14.98 -11.31
C ILE A 22 4.28 15.15 -9.80
N ALA A 23 3.91 16.30 -9.24
CA ALA A 23 4.04 16.59 -7.82
C ALA A 23 3.23 15.61 -6.97
N ALA A 24 1.97 15.34 -7.34
CA ALA A 24 1.10 14.41 -6.65
C ALA A 24 1.62 12.95 -6.76
N TRP A 25 2.18 12.57 -7.91
CA TRP A 25 2.80 11.25 -8.09
C TRP A 25 4.03 11.06 -7.20
N LEU A 26 4.95 12.05 -7.18
CA LEU A 26 6.12 12.04 -6.31
C LEU A 26 5.72 12.03 -4.82
N ALA A 27 4.73 12.83 -4.44
CA ALA A 27 4.19 12.83 -3.08
C ALA A 27 3.60 11.47 -2.69
N THR A 28 2.93 10.79 -3.62
CA THR A 28 2.40 9.44 -3.40
C THR A 28 3.52 8.43 -3.17
N ILE A 29 4.56 8.44 -4.02
CA ILE A 29 5.73 7.57 -3.86
C ILE A 29 6.39 7.84 -2.50
N ALA A 30 6.62 9.11 -2.15
CA ALA A 30 7.25 9.51 -0.91
C ALA A 30 6.43 9.08 0.32
N GLY A 31 5.12 9.34 0.32
CA GLY A 31 4.22 9.00 1.42
C GLY A 31 4.13 7.49 1.66
N LEU A 32 3.96 6.70 0.60
CA LEU A 32 3.92 5.23 0.71
C LEU A 32 5.29 4.65 1.13
N SER A 33 6.38 5.24 0.66
CA SER A 33 7.73 4.85 1.08
C SER A 33 7.97 5.15 2.55
N LEU A 34 7.52 6.32 3.03
CA LEU A 34 7.63 6.69 4.43
C LEU A 34 6.78 5.78 5.32
N ALA A 35 5.56 5.45 4.91
CA ALA A 35 4.72 4.49 5.61
C ALA A 35 5.38 3.10 5.68
N HIS A 36 5.94 2.61 4.56
CA HIS A 36 6.69 1.35 4.54
C HIS A 36 7.93 1.38 5.44
N ALA A 37 8.70 2.47 5.41
CA ALA A 37 9.85 2.64 6.28
C ALA A 37 9.45 2.64 7.75
N ALA A 38 8.40 3.39 8.11
CA ALA A 38 7.86 3.43 9.47
C ALA A 38 7.45 2.02 9.95
N GLY A 39 6.75 1.24 9.11
CA GLY A 39 6.42 -0.15 9.41
C GLY A 39 7.67 -1.03 9.61
N ARG A 40 8.70 -0.85 8.77
CA ARG A 40 9.94 -1.65 8.83
C ARG A 40 10.76 -1.42 10.10
N TYR A 41 10.78 -0.18 10.59
CA TYR A 41 11.47 0.22 11.82
C TYR A 41 10.64 -0.01 13.09
N MET A 42 9.37 -0.41 12.96
CA MET A 42 8.53 -0.70 14.11
C MET A 42 9.05 -1.95 14.84
N PRO A 43 9.36 -1.88 16.16
CA PRO A 43 9.87 -3.02 16.90
C PRO A 43 8.82 -4.13 16.98
N ALA A 44 9.19 -5.36 16.59
CA ALA A 44 8.29 -6.50 16.61
C ALA A 44 7.71 -6.73 18.01
N ASP A 45 8.50 -6.49 19.06
CA ASP A 45 8.12 -6.68 20.47
C ASP A 45 6.93 -5.80 20.89
N ARG A 46 6.89 -4.54 20.41
CA ARG A 46 5.79 -3.62 20.75
C ARG A 46 4.49 -4.02 20.08
N VAL A 47 4.58 -4.50 18.84
CA VAL A 47 3.41 -4.96 18.07
C VAL A 47 2.90 -6.28 18.62
N HIS A 48 3.81 -7.20 18.95
CA HIS A 48 3.46 -8.46 19.63
C HIS A 48 2.74 -8.18 20.95
N HIS A 49 3.26 -7.29 21.80
CA HIS A 49 2.61 -6.94 23.06
C HIS A 49 1.24 -6.26 22.87
N TRP A 50 1.09 -5.43 21.84
CA TRP A 50 -0.20 -4.80 21.51
C TRP A 50 -1.23 -5.81 20.98
N LEU A 51 -0.81 -6.72 20.10
CA LEU A 51 -1.65 -7.78 19.54
C LEU A 51 -2.02 -8.84 20.59
N ASP A 52 -1.10 -9.17 21.50
CA ASP A 52 -1.32 -10.07 22.63
C ASP A 52 -2.36 -9.49 23.60
N ARG A 53 -2.27 -8.19 23.92
CA ARG A 53 -3.30 -7.48 24.69
C ARG A 53 -4.68 -7.49 24.02
N HIS A 54 -4.74 -7.58 22.70
CA HIS A 54 -5.99 -7.68 21.97
C HIS A 54 -6.41 -9.13 21.65
N GLY A 55 -5.70 -10.12 22.19
CA GLY A 55 -6.02 -11.54 22.05
C GLY A 55 -5.87 -12.08 20.63
N LEU A 56 -5.13 -11.37 19.77
CA LEU A 56 -4.97 -11.69 18.34
C LEU A 56 -3.75 -12.58 18.04
N LEU A 57 -2.98 -12.97 19.07
CA LEU A 57 -1.80 -13.83 18.94
C LEU A 57 -1.93 -15.10 19.77
N SER A 58 -1.43 -16.21 19.21
CA SER A 58 -1.15 -17.45 19.95
C SER A 58 0.32 -17.46 20.38
N ALA A 59 0.58 -17.89 21.61
CA ALA A 59 1.79 -17.71 22.43
C ALA A 59 3.14 -18.29 21.92
N ASP A 60 3.27 -18.66 20.64
CA ASP A 60 4.42 -19.45 20.13
C ASP A 60 5.27 -18.72 19.06
N SER A 61 5.17 -17.39 18.93
CA SER A 61 5.89 -16.68 17.87
C SER A 61 7.31 -16.32 18.32
N ASP A 62 8.31 -17.06 17.83
CA ASP A 62 9.73 -16.79 18.07
C ASP A 62 10.13 -15.40 17.50
N PRO A 63 10.69 -14.47 18.30
CA PRO A 63 10.98 -13.09 17.88
C PRO A 63 12.07 -12.96 16.80
N GLY A 64 12.88 -14.00 16.59
CA GLY A 64 14.03 -13.98 15.69
C GLY A 64 13.72 -14.23 14.20
N GLU A 65 12.57 -14.85 13.89
CA GLU A 65 12.22 -15.20 12.52
C GLU A 65 11.29 -14.17 11.87
N SER A 66 11.35 -14.04 10.53
CA SER A 66 10.38 -13.20 9.85
C SER A 66 8.97 -13.73 10.17
N PRO A 67 8.02 -12.91 10.68
CA PRO A 67 6.72 -13.40 11.16
C PRO A 67 5.95 -14.25 10.13
N MET A 68 6.22 -13.98 8.85
CA MET A 68 5.62 -14.71 7.74
C MET A 68 6.29 -16.07 7.45
N ALA A 69 7.60 -16.22 7.69
CA ALA A 69 8.30 -17.50 7.54
C ALA A 69 7.75 -18.53 8.54
N GLY A 70 7.65 -18.15 9.81
CA GLY A 70 7.04 -19.00 10.85
C GLY A 70 5.58 -19.35 10.54
N MET A 71 4.80 -18.40 10.01
CA MET A 71 3.42 -18.70 9.57
C MET A 71 3.37 -19.66 8.37
N LEU A 72 4.28 -19.53 7.39
CA LEU A 72 4.34 -20.43 6.25
C LEU A 72 4.74 -21.85 6.64
N GLU A 73 5.69 -21.98 7.56
CA GLU A 73 6.15 -23.25 8.13
C GLU A 73 4.99 -23.97 8.82
N ARG A 74 4.24 -23.26 9.67
CA ARG A 74 3.03 -23.79 10.32
C ARG A 74 1.98 -24.26 9.32
N LEU A 75 1.72 -23.48 8.26
CA LEU A 75 0.77 -23.85 7.20
C LEU A 75 1.26 -25.06 6.37
N ARG A 76 2.57 -25.15 6.14
CA ARG A 76 3.21 -26.28 5.43
C ARG A 76 3.07 -27.57 6.23
N LEU A 77 3.38 -27.52 7.52
CA LEU A 77 3.24 -28.65 8.45
C LEU A 77 1.79 -29.11 8.58
N SER A 78 0.84 -28.17 8.53
CA SER A 78 -0.60 -28.47 8.55
C SER A 78 -1.13 -29.12 7.25
N LYS A 79 -0.31 -29.26 6.18
CA LYS A 79 -0.69 -29.77 4.84
C LYS A 79 -1.99 -29.16 4.28
N ARG A 80 -2.38 -27.96 4.73
CA ARG A 80 -3.63 -27.32 4.33
C ARG A 80 -3.53 -26.76 2.91
N LYS A 81 -4.67 -26.72 2.22
CA LYS A 81 -4.84 -26.00 0.93
C LYS A 81 -4.34 -24.54 1.02
N GLY A 82 -4.41 -23.95 2.22
CA GLY A 82 -3.86 -22.63 2.54
C GLY A 82 -2.36 -22.47 2.28
N TYR A 83 -1.55 -23.53 2.37
CA TYR A 83 -0.11 -23.45 2.05
C TYR A 83 0.10 -23.04 0.59
N ARG A 84 -0.56 -23.71 -0.37
CA ARG A 84 -0.42 -23.39 -1.81
C ARG A 84 -0.84 -21.95 -2.12
N ILE A 85 -1.93 -21.49 -1.48
CA ILE A 85 -2.43 -20.12 -1.63
C ILE A 85 -1.42 -19.13 -1.05
N ALA A 86 -0.90 -19.38 0.15
CA ALA A 86 0.10 -18.53 0.78
C ALA A 86 1.40 -18.46 -0.04
N THR A 87 1.90 -19.59 -0.55
CA THR A 87 3.10 -19.60 -1.43
C THR A 87 2.84 -18.85 -2.73
N PHE A 88 1.65 -18.98 -3.32
CA PHE A 88 1.26 -18.25 -4.53
C PHE A 88 1.21 -16.74 -4.28
N LEU A 89 0.60 -16.31 -3.17
CA LEU A 89 0.52 -14.90 -2.77
C LEU A 89 1.91 -14.32 -2.50
N LEU A 90 2.81 -15.07 -1.87
CA LEU A 90 4.20 -14.63 -1.63
C LEU A 90 5.01 -14.52 -2.92
N ARG A 91 4.83 -15.48 -3.85
CA ARG A 91 5.49 -15.44 -5.17
C ARG A 91 5.07 -14.21 -5.98
N HIS A 92 3.80 -13.80 -5.86
CA HIS A 92 3.24 -12.63 -6.54
C HIS A 92 3.06 -11.42 -5.63
N ARG A 93 3.83 -11.32 -4.54
CA ARG A 93 3.68 -10.27 -3.51
C ARG A 93 3.65 -8.84 -4.08
N TYR A 94 4.46 -8.55 -5.09
CA TYR A 94 4.50 -7.24 -5.74
C TYR A 94 3.21 -6.94 -6.51
N LEU A 95 2.67 -7.92 -7.23
CA LEU A 95 1.38 -7.80 -7.92
C LEU A 95 0.22 -7.70 -6.93
N LEU A 96 0.27 -8.48 -5.85
CA LEU A 96 -0.72 -8.42 -4.79
C LEU A 96 -0.74 -7.04 -4.14
N PHE A 97 0.42 -6.48 -3.82
CA PHE A 97 0.53 -5.13 -3.30
C PHE A 97 -0.06 -4.10 -4.26
N ALA A 98 0.34 -4.14 -5.54
CA ALA A 98 -0.17 -3.24 -6.58
C ALA A 98 -1.69 -3.33 -6.74
N ALA A 99 -2.25 -4.55 -6.67
CA ALA A 99 -3.69 -4.78 -6.69
C ALA A 99 -4.37 -4.20 -5.45
N LEU A 100 -3.85 -4.46 -4.25
CA LEU A 100 -4.44 -3.99 -2.99
C LEU A 100 -4.52 -2.46 -2.92
N ILE A 101 -3.48 -1.74 -3.35
CA ILE A 101 -3.49 -0.27 -3.31
C ILE A 101 -4.39 0.36 -4.37
N ASN A 102 -4.76 -0.38 -5.43
CA ASN A 102 -5.68 0.06 -6.47
C ASN A 102 -7.09 -0.52 -6.33
N MET A 103 -7.32 -1.44 -5.38
CA MET A 103 -8.63 -2.05 -5.16
C MET A 103 -9.63 -1.05 -4.57
N PRO A 104 -10.89 -1.05 -5.05
CA PRO A 104 -11.94 -0.27 -4.41
C PRO A 104 -12.16 -0.76 -2.98
N GLY A 105 -12.34 0.17 -2.04
CA GLY A 105 -12.50 -0.16 -0.62
C GLY A 105 -11.20 -0.47 0.13
N ASN A 106 -10.03 -0.22 -0.47
CA ASN A 106 -8.74 -0.35 0.23
C ASN A 106 -8.66 0.48 1.53
N SER A 107 -9.48 1.52 1.69
CA SER A 107 -9.64 2.31 2.90
C SER A 107 -10.03 1.48 4.13
N VAL A 108 -10.78 0.39 3.93
CA VAL A 108 -11.14 -0.57 5.00
C VAL A 108 -9.90 -1.26 5.56
N LEU A 109 -8.87 -1.46 4.72
CA LEU A 109 -7.57 -2.01 5.09
C LEU A 109 -6.56 -0.92 5.51
N GLY A 110 -7.02 0.31 5.71
CA GLY A 110 -6.17 1.47 6.04
C GLY A 110 -5.65 2.26 4.83
N GLY A 111 -6.18 2.00 3.64
CA GLY A 111 -5.80 2.67 2.39
C GLY A 111 -4.39 2.29 1.93
N GLY A 112 -3.88 3.00 0.91
CA GLY A 112 -2.52 2.77 0.40
C GLY A 112 -1.44 2.89 1.49
N GLY A 113 -1.57 3.88 2.38
CA GLY A 113 -0.64 4.12 3.49
C GLY A 113 -0.64 2.99 4.52
N GLY A 114 -1.81 2.52 4.96
CA GLY A 114 -1.92 1.38 5.88
C GLY A 114 -1.37 0.10 5.28
N ILE A 115 -1.69 -0.18 4.01
CA ILE A 115 -1.17 -1.34 3.27
C ILE A 115 0.37 -1.25 3.17
N ALA A 116 0.92 -0.07 2.84
CA ALA A 116 2.36 0.16 2.80
C ALA A 116 3.01 -0.04 4.17
N LEU A 117 2.41 0.47 5.24
CA LEU A 117 2.90 0.30 6.61
C LEU A 117 2.93 -1.18 7.03
N VAL A 118 1.84 -1.91 6.83
CA VAL A 118 1.77 -3.35 7.12
C VAL A 118 2.78 -4.13 6.28
N SER A 119 2.94 -3.77 5.00
CA SER A 119 3.93 -4.38 4.12
C SER A 119 5.38 -4.17 4.59
N GLY A 120 5.66 -3.01 5.18
CA GLY A 120 6.95 -2.67 5.77
C GLY A 120 7.22 -3.45 7.04
N PHE A 121 6.21 -3.55 7.91
CA PHE A 121 6.26 -4.36 9.12
C PHE A 121 6.52 -5.84 8.82
N ALA A 122 5.85 -6.38 7.80
CA ALA A 122 6.07 -7.76 7.36
C ALA A 122 7.46 -8.00 6.75
N ARG A 123 8.23 -6.94 6.43
CA ARG A 123 9.58 -7.00 5.85
C ARG A 123 9.67 -7.85 4.56
N LEU A 124 8.57 -7.99 3.84
CA LEU A 124 8.44 -8.89 2.70
C LEU A 124 9.08 -8.37 1.42
N TYR A 125 9.36 -7.07 1.34
CA TYR A 125 9.76 -6.44 0.08
C TYR A 125 11.21 -5.96 0.17
N ARG A 126 11.94 -6.12 -0.93
CA ARG A 126 13.24 -5.46 -1.10
C ARG A 126 13.00 -4.01 -1.46
N TRP A 127 13.69 -3.08 -0.79
CA TRP A 127 13.41 -1.64 -0.90
C TRP A 127 13.35 -1.09 -2.34
N PRO A 128 14.29 -1.40 -3.26
CA PRO A 128 14.22 -0.89 -4.63
C PRO A 128 13.01 -1.41 -5.41
N TRP A 129 12.63 -2.67 -5.17
CA TRP A 129 11.50 -3.31 -5.85
C TRP A 129 10.16 -2.85 -5.28
N PHE A 130 10.11 -2.52 -3.98
CA PHE A 130 8.96 -1.86 -3.39
C PHE A 130 8.73 -0.49 -4.05
N LEU A 131 9.77 0.35 -4.13
CA LEU A 131 9.69 1.65 -4.80
C LEU A 131 9.22 1.53 -6.25
N LEU A 132 9.80 0.59 -7.01
CA LEU A 132 9.37 0.35 -8.39
C LEU A 132 7.89 -0.06 -8.47
N THR A 133 7.45 -0.94 -7.57
CA THR A 133 6.05 -1.40 -7.53
C THR A 133 5.11 -0.23 -7.22
N VAL A 134 5.44 0.60 -6.23
CA VAL A 134 4.65 1.79 -5.89
C VAL A 134 4.59 2.75 -7.06
N ALA A 135 5.75 3.07 -7.66
CA ALA A 135 5.84 4.01 -8.78
C ALA A 135 4.99 3.56 -9.97
N LEU A 136 5.05 2.28 -10.33
CA LEU A 136 4.25 1.71 -11.42
C LEU A 136 2.77 1.62 -11.07
N ALA A 137 2.44 1.20 -9.85
CA ALA A 137 1.06 1.02 -9.42
C ALA A 137 0.30 2.34 -9.25
N SER A 138 1.00 3.44 -8.95
CA SER A 138 0.40 4.78 -8.87
C SER A 138 0.48 5.58 -10.17
N LEU A 139 1.18 5.07 -11.20
CA LEU A 139 1.40 5.75 -12.48
C LEU A 139 0.15 5.98 -13.35
N PRO A 140 -0.88 5.10 -13.39
CA PRO A 140 -1.94 5.22 -14.40
C PRO A 140 -2.66 6.57 -14.40
N ILE A 141 -3.04 7.09 -13.23
CA ILE A 141 -3.79 8.35 -13.12
C ILE A 141 -2.91 9.57 -13.51
N PRO A 142 -1.71 9.78 -12.92
CA PRO A 142 -0.82 10.86 -13.35
C PRO A 142 -0.48 10.81 -14.83
N LEU A 143 -0.32 9.62 -15.41
CA LEU A 143 -0.01 9.44 -16.83
C LEU A 143 -1.17 9.92 -17.71
N MET A 144 -2.41 9.58 -17.36
CA MET A 144 -3.60 10.04 -18.08
C MET A 144 -3.74 11.56 -18.05
N VAL A 145 -3.45 12.20 -16.91
CA VAL A 145 -3.43 13.67 -16.81
C VAL A 145 -2.28 14.27 -17.61
N PHE A 146 -1.08 13.68 -17.54
CA PHE A 146 0.10 14.17 -18.23
C PHE A 146 -0.09 14.22 -19.76
N PHE A 147 -0.71 13.19 -20.33
CA PHE A 147 -1.04 13.12 -21.76
C PHE A 147 -2.32 13.90 -22.14
N GLY A 148 -3.01 14.52 -21.18
CA GLY A 148 -4.24 15.28 -21.45
C GLY A 148 -5.42 14.40 -21.85
N LEU A 149 -5.40 13.10 -21.52
CA LEU A 149 -6.53 12.19 -21.75
C LEU A 149 -7.71 12.53 -20.83
N ILE A 150 -7.43 13.16 -19.70
CA ILE A 150 -8.43 13.76 -18.81
C ILE A 150 -8.32 15.27 -19.00
N ARG A 151 -9.26 15.86 -19.77
CA ARG A 151 -9.44 17.30 -19.89
C ARG A 151 -10.15 17.82 -18.64
N VAL A 152 -9.37 18.24 -17.66
CA VAL A 152 -9.91 18.73 -16.37
C VAL A 152 -10.41 20.18 -16.44
N ASP A 153 -10.06 20.86 -17.51
CA ASP A 153 -10.59 22.12 -18.01
C ASP A 153 -12.12 22.09 -18.25
N GLU A 154 -12.69 20.98 -18.72
CA GLU A 154 -14.15 20.83 -18.88
C GLU A 154 -14.89 20.72 -17.54
N TRP A 155 -14.27 20.16 -16.50
CA TRP A 155 -14.88 20.00 -15.18
C TRP A 155 -14.97 21.31 -14.41
N LEU A 156 -13.96 22.17 -14.52
CA LEU A 156 -14.00 23.52 -13.94
C LEU A 156 -14.98 24.42 -14.69
N ALA A 157 -15.09 24.28 -16.02
CA ALA A 157 -16.09 24.98 -16.82
C ALA A 157 -17.53 24.56 -16.47
N ALA A 158 -17.76 23.29 -16.13
CA ALA A 158 -19.07 22.77 -15.72
C ALA A 158 -19.49 23.15 -14.28
N LEU A 159 -18.54 23.47 -13.40
CA LEU A 159 -18.81 23.92 -12.02
C LEU A 159 -18.87 25.45 -11.88
N GLY A 160 -18.33 26.19 -12.85
CA GLY A 160 -18.34 27.65 -12.89
C GLY A 160 -19.41 28.27 -13.80
N GLY A 161 -20.33 27.46 -14.33
CA GLY A 161 -21.46 27.87 -15.17
C GLY A 161 -22.80 27.74 -14.45
#